data_AF-A0AAN0MAT6-F1
#
_entry.id   AF-A0AAN0MAT6-F1
#
_cell.length_a   1.000
_cell.length_b   1.000
_cell.length_c   1.000
_cell.angle_alpha   90.00
_cell.angle_beta   90.00
_cell.angle_gamma   90.00
#
_symmetry.space_group_name_H-M   'P 1'
#
loop_
_entity.id
_entity.type
_entity.pdbx_description
1 polymer ?
#
loop_
_entity_poly.entity_id
_entity_poly.type
_entity_poly.pdbx_seq_one_letter_code
_entity_poly.pdbx_strand_id
1 'polypeptide(L)'
;MTQGTEANPLDGYSGPLWVALSGRTSELDNGDLDMGSATIGSDIFLGDVNVVGVMFQSDFAYQDGPIDTSFDGTGYLIGLYGIHFGADLTVDARIMAGQSSNDVTGGGDRADDISGTRWMASTQVSSEAEIAGGTTFMPHFALGWFEETMEEYTLAGSTVTEETVSYGQADVGGTLRYPLTLGGADGSVTFAVGGIWGFGGASENAVPSDFRGRVDLGVELFRASSWAVSAKVFEDGLGIENYSAQGLDLGITLWF
;
A
#
# COMPACT_ATOMS: atom_id res chain seq x y z
N MET A 1 -55.10 6.56 6.34
CA MET A 1 -54.17 6.37 7.46
C MET A 1 -53.21 5.25 7.06
N THR A 2 -52.28 5.50 6.14
CA THR A 2 -50.87 5.87 6.43
C THR A 2 -50.21 4.94 7.44
N GLN A 3 -49.77 3.76 6.97
CA GLN A 3 -48.54 3.16 7.48
C GLN A 3 -47.42 3.70 6.60
N GLY A 4 -46.64 4.64 7.15
CA GLY A 4 -45.31 4.90 6.65
C GLY A 4 -44.42 3.77 7.16
N THR A 5 -43.97 2.92 6.25
CA THR A 5 -42.70 2.23 6.45
C THR A 5 -41.63 3.27 6.20
N GLU A 6 -41.05 3.78 7.29
CA GLU A 6 -39.74 4.40 7.22
C GLU A 6 -38.80 3.37 6.58
N ALA A 7 -38.34 3.65 5.37
CA ALA A 7 -37.23 2.89 4.81
C ALA A 7 -36.06 3.05 5.79
N ASN A 8 -35.62 1.93 6.35
CA ASN A 8 -34.42 1.90 7.16
C ASN A 8 -33.26 2.38 6.25
N PRO A 9 -32.52 3.45 6.58
CA PRO A 9 -31.47 3.99 5.72
C PRO A 9 -30.30 3.02 5.46
N LEU A 10 -30.37 1.79 5.99
CA LEU A 10 -29.39 0.72 5.84
C LEU A 10 -29.90 -0.46 4.99
N ASP A 11 -31.16 -0.47 4.55
CA ASP A 11 -31.65 -1.46 3.58
C ASP A 11 -31.12 -1.11 2.18
N GLY A 12 -29.88 -1.50 1.87
CA GLY A 12 -29.30 -1.27 0.53
C GLY A 12 -27.78 -1.16 0.42
N TYR A 13 -27.01 -1.38 1.48
CA TYR A 13 -25.56 -1.51 1.33
C TYR A 13 -25.24 -2.90 0.78
N SER A 14 -24.97 -3.00 -0.51
CA SER A 14 -24.43 -4.19 -1.17
C SER A 14 -23.06 -3.85 -1.75
N GLY A 15 -22.02 -4.02 -0.96
CA GLY A 15 -20.67 -3.72 -1.34
C GLY A 15 -19.70 -4.43 -0.41
N PRO A 16 -18.59 -4.99 -0.89
CA PRO A 16 -17.70 -5.72 -0.03
C PRO A 16 -17.14 -4.87 1.12
N LEU A 17 -16.84 -5.55 2.23
CA LEU A 17 -15.89 -5.07 3.23
C LEU A 17 -14.57 -5.80 2.99
N TRP A 18 -13.46 -5.08 2.94
CA TRP A 18 -12.15 -5.68 2.80
C TRP A 18 -11.16 -5.15 3.83
N VAL A 19 -10.19 -6.01 4.16
CA VAL A 19 -9.07 -5.72 5.05
C VAL A 19 -7.79 -6.17 4.38
N ALA A 20 -6.76 -5.33 4.44
CA ALA A 20 -5.41 -5.63 3.97
C ALA A 20 -4.39 -5.39 5.08
N LEU A 21 -3.43 -6.30 5.22
CA LEU A 21 -2.29 -6.16 6.11
C LEU A 21 -1.00 -6.22 5.28
N SER A 22 -0.04 -5.37 5.59
CA SER A 22 1.28 -5.39 4.96
C SER A 22 2.36 -5.27 6.03
N GLY A 23 3.45 -6.01 5.87
CA GLY A 23 4.65 -5.89 6.68
C GLY A 23 5.88 -6.02 5.80
N ARG A 24 6.88 -5.17 6.02
CA ARG A 24 8.15 -5.20 5.28
C ARG A 24 9.32 -4.86 6.18
N THR A 25 10.46 -5.43 5.84
CA THR A 25 11.77 -5.10 6.40
C THR A 25 12.68 -4.72 5.24
N SER A 26 13.45 -3.65 5.38
CA SER A 26 14.38 -3.19 4.34
C SER A 26 15.67 -2.66 4.93
N GLU A 27 16.75 -2.83 4.19
CA GLU A 27 18.05 -2.25 4.48
C GLU A 27 18.37 -1.22 3.39
N LEU A 28 18.84 -0.04 3.77
CA LEU A 28 19.35 1.00 2.87
C LEU A 28 20.69 1.52 3.40
N ASP A 29 21.75 1.29 2.63
CA ASP A 29 23.16 1.50 3.00
C ASP A 29 23.57 0.76 4.29
N ASN A 30 23.33 1.38 5.45
CA ASN A 30 23.61 0.82 6.77
C ASN A 30 22.48 1.10 7.77
N GLY A 31 21.30 1.46 7.26
CA GLY A 31 20.10 1.68 8.06
C GLY A 31 19.06 0.60 7.79
N ASP A 32 18.46 0.09 8.86
CA ASP A 32 17.37 -0.88 8.80
C ASP A 32 16.04 -0.16 8.98
N LEU A 33 15.02 -0.56 8.23
CA LEU A 33 13.67 -0.02 8.30
C LEU A 33 12.66 -1.16 8.33
N ASP A 34 11.89 -1.21 9.41
CA ASP A 34 10.72 -2.06 9.56
C ASP A 34 9.45 -1.22 9.41
N MET A 35 8.50 -1.70 8.62
CA MET A 35 7.21 -1.03 8.47
C MET A 35 6.08 -2.03 8.44
N GLY A 36 4.93 -1.62 8.97
CA GLY A 36 3.70 -2.38 8.86
C GLY A 36 2.49 -1.48 8.72
N SER A 37 1.45 -2.00 8.08
CA SER A 37 0.17 -1.30 7.93
C SER A 37 -1.01 -2.25 7.97
N ALA A 38 -2.14 -1.72 8.44
CA ALA A 38 -3.44 -2.34 8.40
C ALA A 38 -4.43 -1.37 7.76
N THR A 39 -5.12 -1.84 6.72
CA THR A 39 -6.09 -1.06 5.97
C THR A 39 -7.44 -1.74 5.98
N ILE A 40 -8.51 -0.98 6.16
CA ILE A 40 -9.89 -1.42 6.02
C ILE A 40 -10.61 -0.50 5.03
N GLY A 41 -11.44 -1.08 4.18
CA GLY A 41 -12.22 -0.31 3.23
C GLY A 41 -13.53 -0.98 2.84
N SER A 42 -14.39 -0.18 2.23
CA SER A 42 -15.65 -0.63 1.65
C SER A 42 -16.02 0.25 0.47
N ASP A 43 -16.68 -0.33 -0.51
CA ASP A 43 -17.07 0.33 -1.75
C ASP A 43 -18.48 0.00 -2.19
N ILE A 44 -18.89 0.71 -3.24
CA ILE A 44 -20.11 0.48 -4.00
C ILE A 44 -19.78 0.38 -5.49
N PHE A 45 -20.58 -0.39 -6.21
CA PHE A 45 -20.55 -0.43 -7.67
C PHE A 45 -21.38 0.73 -8.25
N LEU A 46 -20.77 1.51 -9.15
CA LEU A 46 -21.42 2.54 -9.94
C LEU A 46 -21.59 2.06 -11.39
N GLY A 47 -22.68 1.31 -11.61
CA GLY A 47 -22.89 0.55 -12.84
C GLY A 47 -22.01 -0.70 -12.88
N ASP A 48 -21.75 -1.22 -14.08
CA ASP A 48 -21.09 -2.53 -14.24
C ASP A 48 -19.55 -2.44 -14.26
N VAL A 49 -19.00 -1.22 -14.37
CA VAL A 49 -17.58 -1.00 -14.68
C VAL A 49 -16.87 -0.02 -13.76
N ASN A 50 -17.55 0.53 -12.76
CA ASN A 50 -16.92 1.46 -11.81
C ASN A 50 -17.18 1.02 -10.38
N VAL A 51 -16.17 1.21 -9.54
CA VAL A 51 -16.23 1.03 -8.10
C VAL A 51 -15.72 2.32 -7.46
N VAL A 52 -16.37 2.76 -6.38
CA VAL A 52 -15.86 3.84 -5.53
C VAL A 52 -16.00 3.46 -4.07
N GLY A 53 -14.99 3.79 -3.27
CA GLY A 53 -14.98 3.42 -1.87
C GLY A 53 -14.25 4.39 -0.98
N VAL A 54 -14.37 4.12 0.31
CA VAL A 54 -13.65 4.80 1.39
C VAL A 54 -12.71 3.80 2.05
N MET A 55 -11.57 4.28 2.53
CA MET A 55 -10.60 3.45 3.22
C MET A 55 -9.93 4.19 4.37
N PHE A 56 -9.58 3.44 5.40
CA PHE A 56 -8.78 3.88 6.53
C PHE A 56 -7.57 2.96 6.66
N GLN A 57 -6.39 3.55 6.79
CA GLN A 57 -5.13 2.86 7.04
C GLN A 57 -4.54 3.34 8.36
N SER A 58 -4.00 2.41 9.14
CA SER A 58 -3.10 2.69 10.24
C SER A 58 -1.77 2.00 9.97
N ASP A 59 -0.66 2.66 10.29
CA ASP A 59 0.68 2.16 10.03
C ASP A 59 1.67 2.53 11.12
N PHE A 60 2.78 1.81 11.11
CA PHE A 60 3.96 2.10 11.91
C PHE A 60 5.22 1.95 11.07
N ALA A 61 6.28 2.66 11.47
CA ALA A 61 7.60 2.58 10.90
C ALA A 61 8.64 2.68 12.02
N TYR A 62 9.65 1.82 11.97
CA TYR A 62 10.81 1.89 12.86
C TYR A 62 12.06 1.83 12.00
N GLN A 63 12.94 2.82 12.16
CA GLN A 63 14.22 2.89 11.47
C GLN A 63 15.36 2.96 12.47
N ASP A 64 16.35 2.09 12.32
CA ASP A 64 17.62 2.16 13.02
C ASP A 64 18.70 2.68 12.06
N GLY A 65 19.34 3.78 12.42
CA GLY A 65 20.32 4.46 11.58
C GLY A 65 21.76 4.18 12.01
N PRO A 66 22.75 4.52 11.16
CA PRO A 66 24.13 4.06 11.34
C PRO A 66 24.90 4.68 12.54
N ILE A 67 24.41 5.74 13.20
CA ILE A 67 25.14 6.45 14.28
C ILE A 67 24.18 6.93 15.40
N ASP A 68 23.77 6.04 16.31
CA ASP A 68 22.92 6.37 17.47
C ASP A 68 21.71 7.28 17.09
N THR A 69 21.16 7.04 15.90
CA THR A 69 19.99 7.72 15.36
C THR A 69 18.93 6.68 15.09
N SER A 70 17.71 6.93 15.55
CA SER A 70 16.55 6.11 15.23
C SER A 70 15.33 6.97 15.00
N PHE A 71 14.39 6.41 14.27
CA PHE A 71 13.08 6.99 14.02
C PHE A 71 12.02 5.94 14.35
N ASP A 72 11.03 6.29 15.14
CA ASP A 72 9.83 5.49 15.38
C ASP A 72 8.63 6.36 15.02
N GLY A 73 7.74 5.87 14.18
CA GLY A 73 6.59 6.62 13.70
C GLY A 73 5.35 5.75 13.71
N THR A 74 4.23 6.33 14.14
CA THR A 74 2.90 5.74 13.95
C THR A 74 1.98 6.75 13.30
N GLY A 75 1.01 6.28 12.54
CA GLY A 75 0.04 7.19 11.97
C GLY A 75 -1.21 6.53 11.42
N TYR A 76 -2.08 7.38 10.87
CA TYR A 76 -3.22 6.95 10.08
C TYR A 76 -3.39 7.78 8.81
N LEU A 77 -4.12 7.23 7.85
CA LEU A 77 -4.56 7.89 6.63
C LEU A 77 -6.02 7.50 6.39
N ILE A 78 -6.84 8.45 5.97
CA ILE A 78 -8.22 8.20 5.50
C ILE A 78 -8.37 8.77 4.10
N GLY A 79 -9.10 8.08 3.25
CA GLY A 79 -9.23 8.51 1.87
C GLY A 79 -10.29 7.82 1.06
N LEU A 80 -10.30 8.20 -0.21
CA LEU A 80 -11.19 7.66 -1.23
C LEU A 80 -10.37 6.86 -2.24
N TYR A 81 -10.98 5.82 -2.78
CA TYR A 81 -10.44 5.09 -3.92
C TYR A 81 -11.52 4.85 -4.96
N GLY A 82 -11.08 4.57 -6.19
CA GLY A 82 -11.97 4.19 -7.27
C GLY A 82 -11.27 3.26 -8.25
N ILE A 83 -12.04 2.33 -8.82
CA ILE A 83 -11.58 1.37 -9.82
C ILE A 83 -12.49 1.48 -11.04
N HIS A 84 -11.89 1.56 -12.23
CA HIS A 84 -12.58 1.51 -13.50
C HIS A 84 -12.16 0.25 -14.27
N PHE A 85 -13.12 -0.61 -14.59
CA PHE A 85 -12.97 -1.80 -15.41
C PHE A 85 -13.30 -1.49 -16.87
N GLY A 86 -12.30 -1.02 -17.62
CA GLY A 86 -12.42 -0.84 -19.06
C GLY A 86 -12.40 -2.16 -19.83
N ALA A 87 -12.61 -2.09 -21.14
CA ALA A 87 -12.61 -3.28 -22.01
C ALA A 87 -11.24 -3.98 -22.06
N ASP A 88 -10.17 -3.19 -22.12
CA ASP A 88 -8.79 -3.69 -22.24
C ASP A 88 -7.94 -3.35 -21.00
N LEU A 89 -8.37 -2.37 -20.21
CA LEU A 89 -7.59 -1.79 -19.12
C LEU A 89 -8.42 -1.67 -17.85
N THR A 90 -7.80 -2.03 -16.73
CA THR A 90 -8.28 -1.66 -15.39
C THR A 90 -7.46 -0.48 -14.87
N VAL A 91 -8.13 0.51 -14.30
CA VAL A 91 -7.50 1.67 -13.66
C VAL A 91 -7.93 1.73 -12.21
N ASP A 92 -6.97 1.70 -11.29
CA ASP A 92 -7.14 1.94 -9.86
C ASP A 92 -6.55 3.32 -9.53
N ALA A 93 -7.25 4.10 -8.71
CA ALA A 93 -6.71 5.32 -8.14
C ALA A 93 -7.19 5.55 -6.70
N ARG A 94 -6.33 6.13 -5.87
CA ARG A 94 -6.65 6.53 -4.49
C ARG A 94 -5.94 7.80 -4.08
N ILE A 95 -6.57 8.52 -3.15
CA ILE A 95 -6.01 9.68 -2.47
C ILE A 95 -6.38 9.61 -0.99
N MET A 96 -5.40 9.82 -0.12
CA MET A 96 -5.58 9.72 1.33
C MET A 96 -4.81 10.84 2.04
N ALA A 97 -5.31 11.26 3.20
CA ALA A 97 -4.65 12.22 4.07
C ALA A 97 -4.83 11.84 5.53
N GLY A 98 -3.94 12.31 6.40
CA GLY A 98 -3.97 11.96 7.80
C GLY A 98 -2.83 12.58 8.59
N GLN A 99 -2.50 11.94 9.69
CA GLN A 99 -1.53 12.43 10.67
C GLN A 99 -0.63 11.30 11.16
N SER A 100 0.48 11.70 11.75
CA SER A 100 1.50 10.85 12.36
C SER A 100 1.97 11.43 13.69
N SER A 101 2.56 10.57 14.51
CA SER A 101 3.31 10.91 15.70
C SER A 101 4.63 10.17 15.63
N ASN A 102 5.73 10.92 15.69
CA ASN A 102 7.07 10.39 15.47
C ASN A 102 7.98 10.71 16.66
N ASP A 103 8.88 9.79 16.95
CA ASP A 103 9.96 9.94 17.90
C ASP A 103 11.29 9.84 17.16
N VAL A 104 12.19 10.79 17.43
CA VAL A 104 13.50 10.87 16.79
C VAL A 104 14.58 10.84 17.85
N THR A 105 15.58 9.98 17.67
CA THR A 105 16.80 9.99 18.46
C THR A 105 17.99 10.45 17.62
N GLY A 106 18.93 11.16 18.23
CA GLY A 106 20.16 11.55 17.56
C GLY A 106 21.15 12.22 18.50
N GLY A 107 22.43 11.85 18.39
CA GLY A 107 23.50 12.43 19.19
C GLY A 107 23.41 12.15 20.70
N GLY A 108 22.68 11.08 21.10
CA GLY A 108 22.42 10.73 22.49
C GLY A 108 21.21 11.44 23.13
N ASP A 109 20.50 12.27 22.37
CA ASP A 109 19.25 12.94 22.78
C ASP A 109 18.04 12.35 22.05
N ARG A 110 16.85 12.69 22.54
CA ARG A 110 15.56 12.21 22.03
C ARG A 110 14.52 13.32 22.00
N ALA A 111 13.73 13.35 20.94
CA ALA A 111 12.53 14.14 20.79
C ALA A 111 11.35 13.18 20.59
N ASP A 112 10.29 13.35 21.37
CA ASP A 112 9.12 12.50 21.38
C ASP A 112 7.88 13.26 20.89
N ASP A 113 6.88 12.52 20.41
CA ASP A 113 5.55 13.04 20.06
C ASP A 113 5.58 14.17 19.02
N ILE A 114 6.51 14.09 18.05
CA ILE A 114 6.61 15.03 16.95
C ILE A 114 5.42 14.79 16.02
N SER A 115 4.51 15.77 16.00
CA SER A 115 3.30 15.69 15.17
C SER A 115 3.64 15.87 13.69
N GLY A 116 2.99 15.07 12.85
CA GLY A 116 3.12 15.16 11.40
C GLY A 116 1.78 15.22 10.70
N THR A 117 1.74 15.92 9.57
CA THR A 117 0.63 15.89 8.62
C THR A 117 1.09 15.23 7.33
N ARG A 118 0.26 14.35 6.77
CA ARG A 118 0.68 13.52 5.64
C ARG A 118 -0.43 13.24 4.65
N TRP A 119 -0.04 13.03 3.39
CA TRP A 119 -0.95 12.64 2.32
C TRP A 119 -0.28 11.70 1.34
N MET A 120 -1.10 10.91 0.65
CA MET A 120 -0.66 10.05 -0.43
C MET A 120 -1.65 10.08 -1.58
N ALA A 121 -1.12 9.88 -2.79
CA ALA A 121 -1.91 9.58 -3.97
C ALA A 121 -1.24 8.47 -4.75
N SER A 122 -2.02 7.56 -5.31
CA SER A 122 -1.49 6.53 -6.20
C SER A 122 -2.48 6.15 -7.29
N THR A 123 -1.95 5.67 -8.40
CA THR A 123 -2.74 5.06 -9.47
C THR A 123 -2.01 3.85 -10.05
N GLN A 124 -2.77 2.87 -10.51
CA GLN A 124 -2.30 1.73 -11.25
C GLN A 124 -3.16 1.53 -12.50
N VAL A 125 -2.50 1.19 -13.61
CA VAL A 125 -3.14 0.74 -14.83
C VAL A 125 -2.64 -0.66 -15.13
N SER A 126 -3.56 -1.57 -15.42
CA SER A 126 -3.22 -2.94 -15.81
C SER A 126 -4.08 -3.39 -16.99
N SER A 127 -3.59 -4.39 -17.73
CA SER A 127 -4.39 -5.11 -18.72
C SER A 127 -4.38 -6.61 -18.38
N GLU A 128 -5.25 -7.38 -19.02
CA GLU A 128 -5.22 -8.84 -18.95
C GLU A 128 -5.11 -9.42 -20.36
N ALA A 129 -4.23 -10.39 -20.55
CA ALA A 129 -4.07 -11.13 -21.79
C ALA A 129 -4.01 -12.62 -21.49
N GLU A 130 -5.00 -13.37 -21.97
CA GLU A 130 -4.98 -14.83 -21.88
C GLU A 130 -3.84 -15.40 -22.75
N ILE A 131 -3.05 -16.30 -22.18
CA ILE A 131 -2.01 -17.06 -22.88
C ILE A 131 -2.50 -18.52 -22.99
N ALA A 132 -1.59 -19.49 -22.98
CA ALA A 132 -1.92 -20.89 -23.14
C ALA A 132 -2.31 -21.54 -21.81
N GLY A 133 -3.25 -22.48 -21.86
CA GLY A 133 -3.61 -23.32 -20.72
C GLY A 133 -4.31 -22.57 -19.58
N GLY A 134 -5.06 -21.51 -19.88
CA GLY A 134 -5.77 -20.69 -18.89
C GLY A 134 -4.87 -19.78 -18.06
N THR A 135 -3.58 -19.70 -18.39
CA THR A 135 -2.65 -18.74 -17.77
C THR A 135 -2.96 -17.35 -18.31
N THR A 136 -3.03 -16.35 -17.44
CA THR A 136 -3.22 -14.95 -17.81
C THR A 136 -1.94 -14.17 -17.54
N PHE A 137 -1.51 -13.33 -18.49
CA PHE A 137 -0.49 -12.33 -18.27
C PHE A 137 -1.12 -10.97 -18.06
N MET A 138 -0.66 -10.27 -17.03
CA MET A 138 -1.20 -8.99 -16.62
C MET A 138 -0.07 -7.98 -16.54
N PRO A 139 0.23 -7.24 -17.63
CA PRO A 139 1.17 -6.13 -17.55
C PRO A 139 0.56 -4.99 -16.72
N HIS A 140 1.41 -4.26 -16.01
CA HIS A 140 0.98 -3.13 -15.20
C HIS A 140 1.96 -1.97 -15.21
N PHE A 141 1.43 -0.79 -14.92
CA PHE A 141 2.17 0.40 -14.56
C PHE A 141 1.50 1.03 -13.33
N ALA A 142 2.28 1.41 -12.33
CA ALA A 142 1.80 2.10 -11.15
C ALA A 142 2.65 3.33 -10.85
N LEU A 143 2.00 4.36 -10.31
CA LEU A 143 2.62 5.60 -9.86
C LEU A 143 2.08 5.93 -8.46
N GLY A 144 2.97 6.27 -7.54
CA GLY A 144 2.63 6.69 -6.19
C GLY A 144 3.38 7.94 -5.79
N TRP A 145 2.78 8.71 -4.89
CA TRP A 145 3.36 9.84 -4.18
C TRP A 145 2.92 9.81 -2.73
N PHE A 146 3.84 10.09 -1.83
CA PHE A 146 3.64 10.26 -0.40
C PHE A 146 4.39 11.51 0.05
N GLU A 147 3.80 12.26 0.95
CA GLU A 147 4.44 13.41 1.58
C GLU A 147 4.02 13.50 3.04
N GLU A 148 4.99 13.82 3.89
CA GLU A 148 4.79 14.06 5.32
C GLU A 148 5.55 15.32 5.73
N THR A 149 4.86 16.23 6.38
CA THR A 149 5.41 17.43 7.01
C THR A 149 5.37 17.25 8.51
N MET A 150 6.54 17.14 9.13
CA MET A 150 6.73 17.07 10.58
C MET A 150 6.84 18.49 11.15
N GLU A 151 6.13 18.75 12.24
CA GLU A 151 6.19 20.03 12.95
C GLU A 151 7.59 20.30 13.52
N GLU A 152 7.89 21.57 13.80
CA GLU A 152 9.12 21.97 14.49
C GLU A 152 9.25 21.26 15.84
N TYR A 153 10.44 20.74 16.13
CA TYR A 153 10.75 20.08 17.40
C TYR A 153 12.12 20.49 17.93
N THR A 154 12.45 20.07 19.16
CA THR A 154 13.74 20.36 19.79
C THR A 154 14.50 19.07 20.04
N LEU A 155 15.72 18.98 19.54
CA LEU A 155 16.64 17.87 19.75
C LEU A 155 17.98 18.40 20.26
N ALA A 156 18.51 17.83 21.34
CA ALA A 156 19.78 18.27 21.95
C ALA A 156 19.83 19.77 22.29
N GLY A 157 18.70 20.36 22.68
CA GLY A 157 18.57 21.80 22.95
C GLY A 157 18.64 22.72 21.72
N SER A 158 18.64 22.14 20.52
CA SER A 158 18.58 22.85 19.24
C SER A 158 17.21 22.66 18.60
N THR A 159 16.65 23.72 18.04
CA THR A 159 15.41 23.66 17.26
C THR A 159 15.69 23.03 15.90
N VAL A 160 14.97 21.97 15.57
CA VAL A 160 14.83 21.43 14.23
C VAL A 160 13.56 22.03 13.65
N THR A 161 13.70 22.87 12.63
CA THR A 161 12.57 23.51 11.97
C THR A 161 11.67 22.47 11.30
N GLU A 162 10.43 22.84 10.97
CA GLU A 162 9.53 22.02 10.15
C GLU A 162 10.25 21.38 8.96
N GLU A 163 10.12 20.07 8.82
CA GLU A 163 10.72 19.29 7.74
C GLU A 163 9.65 18.57 6.93
N THR A 164 9.77 18.60 5.60
CA THR A 164 8.89 17.86 4.71
C THR A 164 9.69 16.78 3.99
N VAL A 165 9.24 15.54 4.14
CA VAL A 165 9.75 14.38 3.41
C VAL A 165 8.75 14.05 2.31
N SER A 166 9.23 13.93 1.08
CA SER A 166 8.39 13.55 -0.06
C SER A 166 9.01 12.40 -0.83
N TYR A 167 8.18 11.43 -1.21
CA TYR A 167 8.61 10.26 -1.95
C TYR A 167 7.62 9.89 -3.04
N GLY A 168 8.15 9.70 -4.24
CA GLY A 168 7.42 9.18 -5.40
C GLY A 168 8.01 7.86 -5.88
N GLN A 169 7.15 7.00 -6.40
CA GLN A 169 7.56 5.72 -6.98
C GLN A 169 6.82 5.45 -8.28
N ALA A 170 7.55 5.02 -9.31
CA ALA A 170 6.99 4.39 -10.49
C ALA A 170 7.33 2.90 -10.50
N ASP A 171 6.36 2.05 -10.82
CA ASP A 171 6.54 0.60 -10.98
C ASP A 171 6.00 0.19 -12.35
N VAL A 172 6.79 -0.59 -13.08
CA VAL A 172 6.37 -1.21 -14.34
C VAL A 172 6.71 -2.70 -14.29
N GLY A 173 5.75 -3.54 -14.62
CA GLY A 173 5.96 -4.97 -14.52
C GLY A 173 4.89 -5.79 -15.21
N GLY A 174 4.89 -7.09 -14.87
CA GLY A 174 3.84 -7.98 -15.29
C GLY A 174 3.70 -9.18 -14.37
N THR A 175 2.47 -9.66 -14.26
CA THR A 175 2.10 -10.81 -13.44
C THR A 175 1.63 -11.95 -14.31
N LEU A 176 2.17 -13.16 -14.08
CA LEU A 176 1.61 -14.40 -14.59
C LEU A 176 0.66 -14.96 -13.53
N ARG A 177 -0.60 -15.17 -13.92
CA ARG A 177 -1.65 -15.75 -13.08
C ARG A 177 -1.97 -17.16 -13.58
N TYR A 178 -1.75 -18.15 -12.74
CA TYR A 178 -2.06 -19.56 -12.99
C TYR A 178 -3.34 -19.93 -12.24
N PRO A 179 -4.37 -20.48 -12.92
CA PRO A 179 -5.61 -20.85 -12.26
C PRO A 179 -5.40 -22.00 -11.27
N LEU A 180 -6.09 -21.92 -10.13
CA LEU A 180 -6.06 -22.90 -9.05
C LEU A 180 -7.49 -23.17 -8.58
N THR A 181 -7.79 -24.43 -8.25
CA THR A 181 -8.99 -24.79 -7.49
C THR A 181 -8.55 -25.60 -6.27
N LEU A 182 -8.92 -25.17 -5.07
CA LEU A 182 -8.54 -25.81 -3.82
C LEU A 182 -9.73 -25.91 -2.87
N GLY A 183 -10.10 -27.12 -2.46
CA GLY A 183 -11.18 -27.31 -1.48
C GLY A 183 -12.55 -26.77 -1.90
N GLY A 184 -12.81 -26.68 -3.22
CA GLY A 184 -14.02 -26.08 -3.78
C GLY A 184 -14.05 -24.54 -3.74
N ALA A 185 -12.92 -23.89 -3.49
CA ALA A 185 -12.69 -22.49 -3.80
C ALA A 185 -11.94 -22.37 -5.14
N ASP A 186 -12.30 -21.37 -5.93
CA ASP A 186 -11.56 -20.96 -7.11
C ASP A 186 -10.43 -20.01 -6.68
N GLY A 187 -9.45 -19.79 -7.55
CA GLY A 187 -8.33 -18.95 -7.20
C GLY A 187 -7.21 -18.97 -8.21
N SER A 188 -6.06 -18.47 -7.79
CA SER A 188 -4.86 -18.46 -8.62
C SER A 188 -3.58 -18.42 -7.80
N VAL A 189 -2.50 -18.88 -8.43
CA VAL A 189 -1.13 -18.60 -8.01
C VAL A 189 -0.58 -17.54 -8.95
N THR A 190 0.09 -16.53 -8.41
CA THR A 190 0.65 -15.42 -9.18
C THR A 190 2.16 -15.34 -9.02
N PHE A 191 2.86 -15.11 -10.13
CA PHE A 191 4.28 -14.75 -10.14
C PHE A 191 4.43 -13.42 -10.86
N ALA A 192 4.96 -12.41 -10.19
CA ALA A 192 5.17 -11.08 -10.78
C ALA A 192 6.65 -10.72 -10.82
N VAL A 193 7.01 -9.99 -11.87
CA VAL A 193 8.31 -9.35 -12.02
C VAL A 193 8.10 -7.89 -12.38
N GLY A 194 8.85 -6.99 -11.76
CA GLY A 194 8.71 -5.56 -11.96
C GLY A 194 10.02 -4.81 -11.80
N GLY A 195 10.01 -3.59 -12.31
CA GLY A 195 11.07 -2.61 -12.17
C GLY A 195 10.51 -1.37 -11.49
N ILE A 196 11.17 -0.94 -10.42
CA ILE A 196 10.76 0.17 -9.58
C ILE A 196 11.78 1.29 -9.70
N TRP A 197 11.28 2.51 -9.86
CA TRP A 197 12.08 3.73 -9.83
C TRP A 197 11.53 4.68 -8.77
N GLY A 198 12.39 5.06 -7.81
CA GLY A 198 12.09 6.09 -6.81
C GLY A 198 12.47 7.49 -7.29
N PHE A 199 11.67 8.48 -6.94
CA PHE A 199 11.93 9.90 -7.22
C PHE A 199 11.36 10.78 -6.09
N GLY A 200 11.66 12.08 -6.09
CA GLY A 200 11.18 13.01 -5.06
C GLY A 200 12.29 13.53 -4.17
N GLY A 201 11.92 14.37 -3.20
CA GLY A 201 12.83 15.05 -2.28
C GLY A 201 12.88 14.39 -0.93
N ALA A 202 13.00 13.06 -0.89
CA ALA A 202 13.30 12.38 0.35
C ALA A 202 14.67 12.87 0.85
N SER A 203 14.88 12.92 2.18
CA SER A 203 16.25 13.04 2.69
C SER A 203 17.09 11.96 2.00
N GLU A 204 18.34 12.28 1.63
CA GLU A 204 19.18 11.48 0.71
C GLU A 204 19.35 9.99 1.10
N ASN A 205 18.85 9.57 2.27
CA ASN A 205 19.01 8.25 2.88
C ASN A 205 17.69 7.52 3.21
N ALA A 206 16.51 8.00 2.78
CA ALA A 206 15.24 7.37 3.17
C ALA A 206 14.67 6.38 2.13
N VAL A 207 14.96 6.57 0.84
CA VAL A 207 14.45 5.67 -0.21
C VAL A 207 15.40 5.59 -1.41
N PRO A 208 15.62 4.40 -2.02
CA PRO A 208 16.47 4.29 -3.21
C PRO A 208 15.89 5.07 -4.39
N SER A 209 16.70 5.95 -4.97
CA SER A 209 16.41 6.64 -6.23
C SER A 209 16.77 5.81 -7.48
N ASP A 210 17.54 4.74 -7.29
CA ASP A 210 17.97 3.87 -8.39
C ASP A 210 16.82 2.99 -8.90
N PHE A 211 16.91 2.63 -10.19
CA PHE A 211 16.04 1.63 -10.77
C PHE A 211 16.41 0.25 -10.22
N ARG A 212 15.44 -0.43 -9.61
CA ARG A 212 15.62 -1.73 -8.96
C ARG A 212 14.57 -2.72 -9.40
N GLY A 213 14.93 -3.99 -9.41
CA GLY A 213 14.03 -5.09 -9.72
C GLY A 213 13.29 -5.59 -8.47
N ARG A 214 12.09 -6.10 -8.69
CA ARG A 214 11.26 -6.75 -7.69
C ARG A 214 10.64 -8.03 -8.24
N VAL A 215 10.52 -9.02 -7.37
CA VAL A 215 9.76 -10.26 -7.63
C VAL A 215 8.73 -10.48 -6.55
N ASP A 216 7.56 -10.99 -6.95
CA ASP A 216 6.48 -11.34 -6.04
C ASP A 216 5.96 -12.76 -6.33
N LEU A 217 5.61 -13.49 -5.27
CA LEU A 217 4.88 -14.75 -5.34
C LEU A 217 3.61 -14.62 -4.50
N GLY A 218 2.46 -14.94 -5.10
CA GLY A 218 1.17 -14.79 -4.44
C GLY A 218 0.22 -15.94 -4.66
N VAL A 219 -0.77 -16.03 -3.79
CA VAL A 219 -1.92 -16.91 -3.92
C VAL A 219 -3.18 -16.13 -3.56
N GLU A 220 -4.23 -16.35 -4.32
CA GLU A 220 -5.57 -15.87 -4.03
C GLU A 220 -6.55 -17.03 -4.11
N LEU A 221 -7.46 -17.11 -3.14
CA LEU A 221 -8.59 -18.03 -3.15
C LEU A 221 -9.86 -17.24 -2.91
N PHE A 222 -10.93 -17.58 -3.61
CA PHE A 222 -12.22 -16.97 -3.42
C PHE A 222 -13.36 -17.96 -3.60
N ARG A 223 -14.48 -17.62 -2.98
CA ARG A 223 -15.79 -18.19 -3.23
C ARG A 223 -16.71 -17.07 -3.65
N ALA A 224 -17.20 -17.15 -4.88
CA ALA A 224 -18.05 -16.13 -5.48
C ALA A 224 -19.19 -15.74 -4.53
N SER A 225 -19.40 -14.43 -4.37
CA SER A 225 -20.44 -13.85 -3.50
C SER A 225 -20.32 -14.26 -2.02
N SER A 226 -19.12 -14.57 -1.52
CA SER A 226 -18.92 -14.90 -0.10
C SER A 226 -17.65 -14.30 0.46
N TRP A 227 -16.48 -14.75 -0.01
CA TRP A 227 -15.21 -14.26 0.50
C TRP A 227 -14.08 -14.44 -0.51
N ALA A 228 -13.05 -13.61 -0.38
CA ALA A 228 -11.75 -13.79 -1.01
C ALA A 228 -10.66 -13.63 0.05
N VAL A 229 -9.58 -14.39 -0.07
CA VAL A 229 -8.37 -14.24 0.74
C VAL A 229 -7.15 -14.28 -0.17
N SER A 230 -6.15 -13.49 0.17
CA SER A 230 -4.89 -13.43 -0.57
C SER A 230 -3.69 -13.39 0.38
N ALA A 231 -2.58 -13.93 -0.11
CA ALA A 231 -1.28 -13.81 0.53
C ALA A 231 -0.22 -13.62 -0.55
N LYS A 232 0.73 -12.72 -0.33
CA LYS A 232 1.81 -12.43 -1.26
C LYS A 232 3.10 -12.15 -0.50
N VAL A 233 4.19 -12.75 -0.94
CA VAL A 233 5.54 -12.44 -0.46
C VAL A 233 6.34 -11.82 -1.59
N PHE A 234 7.32 -10.98 -1.25
CA PHE A 234 8.14 -10.30 -2.24
C PHE A 234 9.58 -10.10 -1.79
N GLU A 235 10.44 -9.87 -2.78
CA GLU A 235 11.81 -9.41 -2.64
C GLU A 235 12.04 -8.24 -3.62
N ASP A 236 12.56 -7.13 -3.10
CA ASP A 236 12.83 -5.86 -3.80
C ASP A 236 14.29 -5.45 -3.57
N GLY A 237 14.86 -4.64 -4.46
CA GLY A 237 16.27 -4.27 -4.47
C GLY A 237 17.14 -5.10 -5.40
N LEU A 238 16.54 -5.92 -6.27
CA LEU A 238 17.31 -6.72 -7.21
C LEU A 238 18.06 -5.83 -8.20
N GLY A 239 19.38 -6.02 -8.29
CA GLY A 239 20.24 -5.29 -9.22
C GLY A 239 20.83 -3.99 -8.69
N ILE A 240 20.63 -3.67 -7.41
CA ILE A 240 21.34 -2.58 -6.72
C ILE A 240 22.05 -3.12 -5.47
N GLU A 241 23.15 -2.48 -5.06
CA GLU A 241 24.02 -3.01 -4.00
C GLU A 241 23.63 -2.52 -2.60
N ASN A 242 23.04 -1.33 -2.51
CA ASN A 242 22.83 -0.63 -1.24
C ASN A 242 21.40 -0.71 -0.73
N TYR A 243 20.53 -1.53 -1.33
CA TYR A 243 19.18 -1.71 -0.83
C TYR A 243 18.65 -3.09 -1.08
N SER A 244 17.98 -3.64 -0.06
CA SER A 244 17.19 -4.85 -0.17
C SER A 244 15.94 -4.72 0.69
N ALA A 245 14.85 -5.34 0.26
CA ALA A 245 13.65 -5.40 1.05
C ALA A 245 12.89 -6.70 0.81
N GLN A 246 12.23 -7.19 1.85
CA GLN A 246 11.33 -8.32 1.78
C GLN A 246 10.07 -8.03 2.56
N GLY A 247 8.97 -8.68 2.20
CA GLY A 247 7.72 -8.45 2.91
C GLY A 247 6.61 -9.43 2.60
N LEU A 248 5.51 -9.22 3.31
CA LEU A 248 4.30 -10.03 3.29
C LEU A 248 3.08 -9.11 3.21
N ASP A 249 2.21 -9.39 2.25
CA ASP A 249 0.89 -8.79 2.14
C ASP A 249 -0.18 -9.87 2.34
N LEU A 250 -1.21 -9.56 3.12
CA LEU A 250 -2.38 -10.42 3.35
C LEU A 250 -3.65 -9.64 3.06
N GLY A 251 -4.65 -10.29 2.47
CA GLY A 251 -5.94 -9.69 2.17
C GLY A 251 -7.11 -10.58 2.52
N ILE A 252 -8.23 -9.96 2.92
CA ILE A 252 -9.54 -10.60 3.03
C ILE A 252 -10.62 -9.66 2.51
N THR A 253 -11.54 -10.19 1.72
CA THR A 253 -12.73 -9.50 1.24
C THR A 253 -13.95 -10.33 1.60
N LEU A 254 -15.01 -9.68 2.08
CA LEU A 254 -16.27 -10.29 2.48
C LEU A 254 -17.42 -9.64 1.73
N TRP A 255 -18.29 -10.46 1.14
CA TRP A 255 -19.54 -10.02 0.52
C TRP A 255 -20.73 -10.45 1.39
N PHE A 256 -21.73 -9.58 1.52
CA PHE A 256 -22.93 -9.77 2.35
C PHE A 256 -24.22 -9.49 1.59
#